data_AF-A0A8H6FW35-F1
#
_entry.id   AF-A0A8H6FW35-F1
#
_cell.length_a   1.000
_cell.length_b   1.000
_cell.length_c   1.000
_cell.angle_alpha   90.00
_cell.angle_beta   90.00
_cell.angle_gamma   90.00
#
_symmetry.space_group_name_H-M   'P 1'
#
loop_
_entity.id
_entity.type
_entity.pdbx_description
1 polymer ?
#
loop_
_entity_poly.entity_id
_entity_poly.type
_entity_poly.pdbx_seq_one_letter_code
_entity_poly.pdbx_strand_id
1 'polypeptide(L)'
;MSRAPARNGAAPRRPGDEDDICPVCKSSRYLNPSMRFLVNPECYHKIRHKEKGGMGVFNKREEEFESLRDWNNYLEEVENLTWNLLQGVDVKETEKKLDAYKRQNEQEIKQNAAIESQENANTEAQFAAQREQARLRREAARNEELDERREKEEGRREMVDMMARGDGDADTIARETQKVVLKKSTARRTAAERSRQQAAAKVDNGAAGPSLLDPRAQTRRPTRARETIRSLRRVCDQA
;
A
#
# COMPACT_ATOMS: atom_id res chain seq x y z
N MET A 1 44.99 -3.53 -50.45
CA MET A 1 43.58 -3.43 -50.04
C MET A 1 42.92 -4.78 -50.26
N SER A 2 42.89 -5.63 -49.23
CA SER A 2 42.35 -6.99 -49.32
C SER A 2 41.08 -7.05 -48.47
N ARG A 3 39.92 -7.10 -49.15
CA ARG A 3 38.59 -7.28 -48.54
C ARG A 3 38.53 -8.62 -47.79
N ALA A 4 38.17 -8.59 -46.51
CA ALA A 4 37.74 -9.79 -45.79
C ALA A 4 36.31 -10.16 -46.19
N PRO A 5 35.96 -11.45 -46.34
CA PRO A 5 34.61 -11.87 -46.71
C PRO A 5 33.67 -11.79 -45.49
N ALA A 6 32.43 -11.36 -45.74
CA ALA A 6 31.36 -11.31 -44.76
C ALA A 6 31.05 -12.71 -44.22
N ARG A 7 31.16 -12.90 -42.91
CA ARG A 7 30.70 -14.11 -42.22
C ARG A 7 29.17 -14.05 -42.07
N ASN A 8 28.45 -14.32 -43.15
CA ASN A 8 27.04 -14.68 -43.09
C ASN A 8 26.92 -16.14 -42.64
N GLY A 9 26.90 -16.35 -41.33
CA GLY A 9 26.66 -17.65 -40.70
C GLY A 9 25.45 -17.57 -39.79
N ALA A 10 24.25 -17.77 -40.35
CA ALA A 10 23.06 -18.04 -39.55
C ALA A 10 23.27 -19.41 -38.87
N ALA A 11 23.27 -19.42 -37.53
CA ALA A 11 23.33 -20.65 -36.76
C ALA A 11 22.12 -21.56 -37.08
N PRO A 12 22.27 -22.89 -37.03
CA PRO A 12 21.15 -23.81 -37.23
C PRO A 12 20.09 -23.56 -36.15
N ARG A 13 18.83 -23.41 -36.59
CA ARG A 13 17.66 -23.23 -35.73
C ARG A 13 17.46 -24.50 -34.91
N ARG A 14 17.21 -24.38 -33.60
CA ARG A 14 16.88 -25.52 -32.75
C ARG A 14 15.40 -25.88 -32.98
N PRO A 15 15.02 -27.18 -32.98
CA PRO A 15 13.62 -27.56 -33.05
C PRO A 15 12.89 -27.03 -31.81
N GLY A 16 12.01 -26.03 -31.98
CA GLY A 16 11.33 -25.32 -30.89
C GLY A 16 11.32 -23.78 -31.01
N ASP A 17 12.12 -23.20 -31.92
CA ASP A 17 12.27 -21.75 -32.10
C ASP A 17 11.05 -21.03 -32.75
N GLU A 18 9.95 -21.74 -33.07
CA GLU A 18 8.82 -21.19 -33.82
C GLU A 18 7.76 -20.47 -32.96
N ASP A 19 7.75 -20.68 -31.63
CA ASP A 19 6.73 -20.16 -30.72
C ASP A 19 7.25 -19.16 -29.66
N ASP A 20 8.49 -18.70 -29.77
CA ASP A 20 9.06 -17.79 -28.78
C ASP A 20 8.51 -16.36 -28.95
N ILE A 21 7.54 -16.02 -28.08
CA ILE A 21 6.88 -14.72 -27.99
C ILE A 21 7.43 -13.96 -26.78
N CYS A 22 7.87 -12.71 -26.98
CA CYS A 22 8.32 -11.88 -25.87
C CYS A 22 7.16 -11.53 -24.92
N PRO A 23 7.26 -11.79 -23.61
CA PRO A 23 6.18 -11.49 -22.66
C PRO A 23 5.96 -9.99 -22.42
N VAL A 24 6.94 -9.15 -22.77
CA VAL A 24 6.88 -7.68 -22.57
C VAL A 24 6.25 -6.98 -23.77
N CYS A 25 6.67 -7.33 -25.00
CA CYS A 25 6.25 -6.64 -26.22
C CYS A 25 5.45 -7.52 -27.20
N LYS A 26 5.21 -8.80 -26.87
CA LYS A 26 4.48 -9.79 -27.69
C LYS A 26 5.03 -10.01 -29.10
N SER A 27 6.23 -9.51 -29.38
CA SER A 27 6.90 -9.73 -30.65
C SER A 27 7.42 -11.16 -30.70
N SER A 28 7.11 -11.86 -31.78
CA SER A 28 7.62 -13.20 -32.04
C SER A 28 8.99 -13.16 -32.69
N ARG A 29 9.77 -14.22 -32.50
CA ARG A 29 11.05 -14.42 -33.18
C ARG A 29 10.92 -14.50 -34.71
N TYR A 30 9.74 -14.83 -35.22
CA TYR A 30 9.41 -14.79 -36.64
C TYR A 30 9.44 -13.35 -37.21
N LEU A 31 8.88 -12.39 -36.46
CA LEU A 31 8.80 -10.99 -36.91
C LEU A 31 10.14 -10.24 -36.76
N ASN A 32 10.98 -10.63 -35.80
CA ASN A 32 12.31 -10.07 -35.62
C ASN A 32 13.36 -11.19 -35.47
N PRO A 33 13.94 -11.69 -36.58
CA PRO A 33 14.89 -12.80 -36.58
C PRO A 33 16.19 -12.57 -35.80
N SER A 34 16.51 -11.31 -35.46
CA SER A 34 17.68 -10.92 -34.68
C SER A 34 17.44 -10.92 -33.16
N MET A 35 16.21 -11.16 -32.68
CA MET A 35 15.93 -11.18 -31.25
C MET A 35 16.61 -12.39 -30.58
N ARG A 36 17.39 -12.10 -29.54
CA ARG A 36 17.95 -13.11 -28.63
C ARG A 36 17.28 -12.91 -27.28
N PHE A 37 16.58 -13.93 -26.78
CA PHE A 37 16.11 -13.92 -25.41
C PHE A 37 17.32 -14.03 -24.48
N LEU A 38 17.53 -13.03 -23.61
CA LEU A 38 18.51 -13.07 -22.53
C LEU A 38 18.02 -13.91 -21.33
N VAL A 39 16.84 -14.49 -21.46
CA VAL A 39 16.18 -15.34 -20.47
C VAL A 39 16.40 -16.79 -20.89
N ASN A 40 16.99 -17.61 -20.02
CA ASN A 40 17.37 -18.99 -20.32
C ASN A 40 16.13 -19.88 -20.60
N PRO A 41 15.87 -20.29 -21.85
CA PRO A 41 14.66 -21.04 -22.20
C PRO A 41 14.66 -22.49 -21.69
N GLU A 42 15.83 -23.06 -21.32
CA GLU A 42 15.95 -24.44 -20.80
C GLU A 42 15.40 -24.58 -19.36
N CYS A 43 15.36 -23.48 -18.59
CA CYS A 43 14.85 -23.48 -17.22
C CYS A 43 13.44 -22.88 -17.09
N TYR A 44 12.81 -22.48 -18.20
CA TYR A 44 11.37 -22.23 -18.23
C TYR A 44 10.67 -23.55 -18.53
N HIS A 45 10.79 -24.51 -17.60
CA HIS A 45 9.77 -25.54 -17.47
C HIS A 45 8.43 -24.82 -17.47
N LYS A 46 7.61 -25.10 -18.49
CA LYS A 46 6.37 -24.39 -18.79
C LYS A 46 5.64 -24.12 -17.48
N ILE A 47 5.44 -22.85 -17.14
CA ILE A 47 4.53 -22.38 -16.07
C ILE A 47 3.05 -22.71 -16.45
N ARG A 48 2.83 -23.76 -17.24
CA ARG A 48 1.53 -24.29 -17.66
C ARG A 48 0.92 -25.29 -16.67
N HIS A 49 1.49 -25.47 -15.48
CA HIS A 49 0.82 -26.21 -14.39
C HIS A 49 -0.21 -25.36 -13.62
N LYS A 50 -0.39 -24.07 -13.95
CA LYS A 50 -1.34 -23.17 -13.28
C LYS A 50 -2.83 -23.53 -13.47
N GLU A 51 -3.20 -24.38 -14.42
CA GLU A 51 -4.60 -24.74 -14.66
C GLU A 51 -5.17 -25.74 -13.66
N LYS A 52 -4.33 -26.46 -12.89
CA LYS A 52 -4.79 -27.46 -11.91
C LYS A 52 -4.67 -26.95 -10.47
N GLY A 53 -5.49 -25.96 -10.13
CA GLY A 53 -6.32 -25.97 -8.91
C GLY A 53 -5.69 -26.18 -7.52
N GLY A 54 -4.39 -26.02 -7.31
CA GLY A 54 -3.77 -26.18 -5.98
C GLY A 54 -3.84 -24.92 -5.11
N MET A 55 -3.33 -23.79 -5.61
CA MET A 55 -3.10 -22.59 -4.78
C MET A 55 -4.37 -21.86 -4.30
N GLY A 56 -5.50 -21.97 -5.02
CA GLY A 56 -6.76 -21.35 -4.61
C GLY A 56 -7.55 -22.14 -3.56
N VAL A 57 -7.13 -23.36 -3.25
CA VAL A 57 -7.81 -24.28 -2.31
C VAL A 57 -7.24 -24.16 -0.89
N PHE A 58 -6.01 -23.69 -0.77
CA PHE A 58 -5.27 -23.58 0.49
C PHE A 58 -5.31 -22.14 1.02
N ASN A 59 -6.47 -21.69 1.52
CA ASN A 59 -6.68 -20.32 2.02
C ASN A 59 -6.88 -20.25 3.55
N LYS A 60 -6.19 -21.12 4.31
CA LYS A 60 -6.13 -21.06 5.78
C LYS A 60 -5.10 -20.03 6.24
N ARG A 61 -5.43 -19.23 7.26
CA ARG A 61 -4.54 -18.22 7.86
C ARG A 61 -3.76 -18.82 9.05
N GLU A 62 -2.57 -18.29 9.35
CA GLU A 62 -1.74 -18.75 10.50
C GLU A 62 -2.51 -18.70 11.83
N GLU A 63 -3.38 -17.72 12.00
CA GLU A 63 -4.19 -17.51 13.22
C GLU A 63 -5.29 -18.57 13.43
N GLU A 64 -5.60 -19.37 12.40
CA GLU A 64 -6.58 -20.46 12.48
C GLU A 64 -5.99 -21.73 13.12
N PHE A 65 -4.67 -21.78 13.30
CA PHE A 65 -3.97 -22.93 13.88
C PHE A 65 -3.68 -22.71 15.37
N GLU A 66 -3.88 -23.75 16.18
CA GLU A 66 -3.61 -23.73 17.62
C GLU A 66 -2.11 -23.61 17.93
N SER A 67 -1.25 -24.04 17.00
CA SER A 67 0.20 -23.99 17.18
C SER A 67 0.93 -23.67 15.87
N LEU A 68 2.08 -22.99 16.02
CA LEU A 68 3.02 -22.73 14.91
C LEU A 68 3.55 -24.02 14.28
N ARG A 69 3.58 -25.13 15.03
CA ARG A 69 4.06 -26.41 14.50
C ARG A 69 3.06 -27.03 13.55
N ASP A 70 1.77 -26.90 13.84
CA ASP A 70 0.70 -27.37 12.95
C ASP A 70 0.64 -26.53 11.68
N TRP A 71 0.86 -25.22 11.80
CA TRP A 71 1.03 -24.34 10.64
C TRP A 71 2.22 -24.75 9.76
N ASN A 72 3.39 -25.01 10.36
CA ASN A 72 4.57 -25.43 9.61
C ASN A 72 4.38 -26.80 8.94
N ASN A 73 3.76 -27.77 9.63
CA ASN A 73 3.44 -29.08 9.06
C ASN A 73 2.47 -28.93 7.86
N TYR A 74 1.46 -28.06 7.99
CA TYR A 74 0.54 -27.75 6.90
C TYR A 74 1.23 -27.11 5.69
N LEU A 75 2.17 -26.18 5.92
CA LEU A 75 2.98 -25.60 4.84
C LEU A 75 3.82 -26.66 4.14
N GLU A 76 4.46 -27.58 4.88
CA GLU A 76 5.21 -28.70 4.29
C GLU A 76 4.29 -29.60 3.46
N GLU A 77 3.06 -29.87 3.89
CA GLU A 77 2.08 -30.63 3.11
C GLU A 77 1.67 -29.91 1.81
N VAL A 78 1.42 -28.60 1.86
CA VAL A 78 1.10 -27.78 0.68
C VAL A 78 2.28 -27.76 -0.31
N GLU A 79 3.50 -27.60 0.19
CA GLU A 79 4.72 -27.65 -0.61
C GLU A 79 4.92 -29.03 -1.26
N ASN A 80 4.71 -30.10 -0.51
CA ASN A 80 4.80 -31.47 -1.04
C ASN A 80 3.75 -31.75 -2.12
N LEU A 81 2.50 -31.32 -1.90
CA LEU A 81 1.42 -31.47 -2.88
C LEU A 81 1.68 -30.66 -4.15
N THR A 82 2.17 -29.42 -4.01
CA THR A 82 2.51 -28.57 -5.16
C THR A 82 3.74 -29.06 -5.91
N TRP A 83 4.76 -29.56 -5.21
CA TRP A 83 5.96 -30.15 -5.81
C TRP A 83 5.62 -31.42 -6.62
N ASN A 84 4.82 -32.31 -6.05
CA ASN A 84 4.34 -33.52 -6.74
C ASN A 84 3.56 -33.16 -8.02
N LEU A 85 2.70 -32.12 -7.96
CA LEU A 85 1.92 -31.65 -9.11
C LEU A 85 2.79 -30.97 -10.19
N LEU A 86 3.90 -30.32 -9.79
CA LEU A 86 4.89 -29.70 -10.67
C LEU A 86 5.79 -30.74 -11.36
N GLN A 87 6.23 -31.76 -10.64
CA GLN A 87 7.07 -32.83 -11.18
C GLN A 87 6.26 -33.92 -11.90
N GLY A 88 4.92 -33.88 -11.82
CA GLY A 88 4.05 -34.89 -12.42
C GLY A 88 4.18 -36.27 -11.75
N VAL A 89 4.68 -36.32 -10.53
CA VAL A 89 4.80 -37.53 -9.71
C VAL A 89 3.50 -37.69 -8.91
N ASP A 90 2.82 -38.83 -9.06
CA ASP A 90 1.58 -39.18 -8.35
C ASP A 90 0.44 -38.14 -8.42
N VAL A 91 0.14 -37.67 -9.63
CA VAL A 91 -0.98 -36.74 -9.92
C VAL A 91 -2.33 -37.28 -9.41
N LYS A 92 -2.56 -38.59 -9.45
CA LYS A 92 -3.83 -39.20 -9.00
C LYS A 92 -3.99 -39.19 -7.47
N GLU A 93 -2.89 -39.40 -6.74
CA GLU A 93 -2.93 -39.41 -5.28
C GLU A 93 -3.02 -37.98 -4.73
N THR A 94 -2.29 -37.05 -5.34
CA THR A 94 -2.37 -35.62 -5.02
C THR A 94 -3.76 -35.06 -5.32
N GLU A 95 -4.38 -35.40 -6.46
CA GLU A 95 -5.77 -35.01 -6.76
C GLU A 95 -6.75 -35.56 -5.70
N LYS A 96 -6.57 -36.82 -5.25
CA LYS A 96 -7.41 -37.41 -4.18
C LYS A 96 -7.24 -36.71 -2.83
N LYS A 97 -6.00 -36.39 -2.44
CA LYS A 97 -5.71 -35.61 -1.21
C LYS A 97 -6.31 -34.21 -1.32
N LEU A 98 -6.21 -33.59 -2.49
CA LEU A 98 -6.79 -32.26 -2.77
C LEU A 98 -8.31 -32.29 -2.66
N ASP A 99 -8.99 -33.31 -3.19
CA ASP A 99 -10.44 -33.42 -3.12
C ASP A 99 -10.95 -33.75 -1.71
N ALA A 100 -10.21 -34.55 -0.94
CA ALA A 100 -10.49 -34.77 0.49
C ALA A 100 -10.37 -33.45 1.27
N TYR A 101 -9.32 -32.68 1.00
CA TYR A 101 -9.08 -31.38 1.63
C TYR A 101 -10.14 -30.35 1.25
N LYS A 102 -10.55 -30.28 -0.03
CA LYS A 102 -11.65 -29.41 -0.47
C LYS A 102 -12.95 -29.70 0.26
N ARG A 103 -13.30 -30.98 0.43
CA ARG A 103 -14.54 -31.38 1.11
C ARG A 103 -14.54 -31.03 2.60
N GLN A 104 -13.39 -31.14 3.25
CA GLN A 104 -13.26 -30.84 4.67
C GLN A 104 -13.23 -29.33 4.94
N ASN A 105 -12.56 -28.56 4.07
CA ASN A 105 -12.35 -27.13 4.28
C ASN A 105 -13.28 -26.22 3.45
N GLU A 106 -14.28 -26.77 2.75
CA GLU A 106 -15.22 -25.96 1.95
C GLU A 106 -15.93 -24.88 2.80
N GLN A 107 -16.29 -25.24 4.03
CA GLN A 107 -16.99 -24.33 4.95
C GLN A 107 -16.08 -23.19 5.39
N GLU A 108 -14.83 -23.49 5.74
CA GLU A 108 -13.83 -22.50 6.13
C GLU A 108 -13.42 -21.62 4.94
N ILE A 109 -13.32 -22.17 3.72
CA ILE A 109 -13.03 -21.38 2.51
C ILE A 109 -14.14 -20.34 2.29
N LYS A 110 -15.40 -20.70 2.49
CA LYS A 110 -16.53 -19.76 2.38
C LYS A 110 -16.48 -18.69 3.49
N GLN A 111 -16.11 -19.07 4.71
CA GLN A 111 -15.99 -18.14 5.83
C GLN A 111 -14.81 -17.18 5.65
N ASN A 112 -13.63 -17.69 5.29
CA ASN A 112 -12.43 -16.89 5.04
C ASN A 112 -12.60 -15.97 3.84
N ALA A 113 -13.29 -16.40 2.77
CA ALA A 113 -13.63 -15.54 1.64
C ALA A 113 -14.62 -14.42 2.02
N ALA A 114 -15.59 -14.70 2.90
CA ALA A 114 -16.52 -13.68 3.40
C ALA A 114 -15.81 -12.65 4.30
N ILE A 115 -14.93 -13.11 5.20
CA ILE A 115 -14.10 -12.25 6.05
C ILE A 115 -13.18 -11.40 5.18
N GLU A 116 -12.51 -11.98 4.18
CA GLU A 116 -11.66 -11.26 3.24
C GLU A 116 -12.43 -10.18 2.47
N SER A 117 -13.64 -10.50 1.98
CA SER A 117 -14.49 -9.50 1.32
C SER A 117 -14.87 -8.35 2.25
N GLN A 118 -15.12 -8.64 3.53
CA GLN A 118 -15.49 -7.64 4.51
C GLN A 118 -14.30 -6.79 4.98
N GLU A 119 -13.12 -7.39 5.15
CA GLU A 119 -11.86 -6.70 5.43
C GLU A 119 -11.45 -5.79 4.26
N ASN A 120 -11.56 -6.28 3.02
CA ASN A 120 -11.28 -5.50 1.82
C ASN A 120 -12.25 -4.32 1.70
N ALA A 121 -13.56 -4.52 1.93
CA ALA A 121 -14.53 -3.43 1.94
C ALA A 121 -14.23 -2.39 3.04
N ASN A 122 -13.85 -2.84 4.24
CA ASN A 122 -13.51 -1.95 5.36
C ASN A 122 -12.22 -1.14 5.08
N THR A 123 -11.19 -1.77 4.53
CA THR A 123 -9.94 -1.09 4.18
C THR A 123 -10.15 -0.12 3.03
N GLU A 124 -10.91 -0.50 1.99
CA GLU A 124 -11.31 0.40 0.91
C GLU A 124 -12.09 1.62 1.44
N ALA A 125 -13.03 1.42 2.38
CA ALA A 125 -13.76 2.50 3.01
C ALA A 125 -12.84 3.44 3.83
N GLN A 126 -11.86 2.90 4.55
CA GLN A 126 -10.85 3.70 5.27
C GLN A 126 -9.98 4.51 4.30
N PHE A 127 -9.49 3.91 3.22
CA PHE A 127 -8.72 4.60 2.20
C PHE A 127 -9.55 5.67 1.47
N ALA A 128 -10.83 5.39 1.21
CA ALA A 128 -11.75 6.37 0.62
C ALA A 128 -11.99 7.56 1.56
N ALA A 129 -12.24 7.31 2.84
CA ALA A 129 -12.40 8.35 3.86
C ALA A 129 -11.12 9.20 4.02
N GLN A 130 -9.94 8.56 4.02
CA GLN A 130 -8.66 9.27 4.06
C GLN A 130 -8.47 10.15 2.83
N ARG A 131 -8.81 9.65 1.64
CA ARG A 131 -8.74 10.39 0.38
C ARG A 131 -9.71 11.56 0.34
N GLU A 132 -10.93 11.38 0.85
CA GLU A 132 -11.93 12.45 0.97
C GLU A 132 -11.47 13.53 1.96
N GLN A 133 -10.96 13.15 3.13
CA GLN A 133 -10.36 14.10 4.07
C GLN A 133 -9.18 14.86 3.46
N ALA A 134 -8.30 14.19 2.71
CA ALA A 134 -7.20 14.86 2.01
C ALA A 134 -7.69 15.83 0.94
N ARG A 135 -8.78 15.50 0.22
CA ARG A 135 -9.44 16.40 -0.73
C ARG A 135 -10.00 17.64 -0.02
N LEU A 136 -10.73 17.45 1.07
CA LEU A 136 -11.29 18.54 1.88
C LEU A 136 -10.21 19.45 2.44
N ARG A 137 -9.08 18.91 2.91
CA ARG A 137 -7.92 19.72 3.35
C ARG A 137 -7.32 20.57 2.23
N ARG A 138 -7.18 20.00 1.02
CA ARG A 138 -6.67 20.73 -0.15
C ARG A 138 -7.64 21.81 -0.61
N GLU A 139 -8.94 21.52 -0.59
CA GLU A 139 -9.98 22.46 -0.96
C GLU A 139 -10.11 23.59 0.06
N ALA A 140 -10.05 23.28 1.34
CA ALA A 140 -9.99 24.27 2.43
C ALA A 140 -8.77 25.18 2.29
N ALA A 141 -7.58 24.63 2.03
CA ALA A 141 -6.37 25.43 1.82
C ALA A 141 -6.50 26.38 0.61
N ARG A 142 -7.14 25.94 -0.49
CA ARG A 142 -7.41 26.82 -1.63
C ARG A 142 -8.42 27.91 -1.30
N ASN A 143 -9.50 27.58 -0.60
CA ASN A 143 -10.51 28.56 -0.21
C ASN A 143 -9.93 29.59 0.78
N GLU A 144 -9.10 29.16 1.73
CA GLU A 144 -8.40 30.04 2.67
C GLU A 144 -7.45 31.00 1.93
N GLU A 145 -6.68 30.51 0.95
CA GLU A 145 -5.82 31.37 0.12
C GLU A 145 -6.63 32.40 -0.70
N LEU A 146 -7.77 31.99 -1.27
CA LEU A 146 -8.67 32.89 -2.00
C LEU A 146 -9.28 33.95 -1.08
N ASP A 147 -9.73 33.55 0.12
CA ASP A 147 -10.31 34.45 1.11
C ASP A 147 -9.27 35.45 1.63
N GLU A 148 -8.05 35.01 1.90
CA GLU A 148 -6.93 35.89 2.25
C GLU A 148 -6.63 36.89 1.13
N ARG A 149 -6.66 36.45 -0.13
CA ARG A 149 -6.43 37.34 -1.28
C ARG A 149 -7.52 38.40 -1.38
N ARG A 150 -8.80 38.01 -1.24
CA ARG A 150 -9.92 38.96 -1.22
C ARG A 150 -9.79 39.95 -0.07
N GLU A 151 -9.47 39.49 1.14
CA GLU A 151 -9.33 40.37 2.31
C GLU A 151 -8.17 41.37 2.15
N LYS A 152 -7.04 40.95 1.55
CA LYS A 152 -5.93 41.86 1.22
C LYS A 152 -6.34 42.90 0.18
N GLU A 153 -7.09 42.50 -0.85
CA GLU A 153 -7.60 43.41 -1.88
C GLU A 153 -8.63 44.39 -1.32
N GLU A 154 -9.56 43.93 -0.48
CA GLU A 154 -10.54 44.75 0.22
C GLU A 154 -9.84 45.73 1.17
N GLY A 155 -8.91 45.27 2.00
CA GLY A 155 -8.13 46.15 2.87
C GLY A 155 -7.30 47.19 2.10
N ARG A 156 -6.75 46.81 0.94
CA ARG A 156 -6.06 47.76 0.03
C ARG A 156 -7.04 48.77 -0.56
N ARG A 157 -8.23 48.34 -1.00
CA ARG A 157 -9.25 49.21 -1.57
C ARG A 157 -9.82 50.17 -0.54
N GLU A 158 -10.11 49.70 0.67
CA GLU A 158 -10.56 50.53 1.80
C GLU A 158 -9.50 51.57 2.18
N MET A 159 -8.22 51.19 2.18
CA MET A 159 -7.11 52.13 2.40
C MET A 159 -7.04 53.20 1.31
N VAL A 160 -7.21 52.82 0.04
CA VAL A 160 -7.23 53.76 -1.09
C VAL A 160 -8.46 54.67 -1.06
N ASP A 161 -9.64 54.13 -0.73
CA ASP A 161 -10.89 54.89 -0.62
C ASP A 161 -10.82 55.90 0.53
N MET A 162 -10.23 55.51 1.67
CA MET A 162 -9.97 56.41 2.81
C MET A 162 -9.00 57.54 2.44
N MET A 163 -7.93 57.24 1.68
CA MET A 163 -7.04 58.27 1.13
C MET A 163 -7.74 59.18 0.10
N ALA A 164 -8.66 58.64 -0.70
CA ALA A 164 -9.37 59.38 -1.74
C ALA A 164 -10.45 60.32 -1.18
N ARG A 165 -11.07 59.97 -0.04
CA ARG A 165 -12.04 60.82 0.66
C ARG A 165 -11.40 62.07 1.31
N GLY A 166 -10.09 62.08 1.53
CA GLY A 166 -9.33 63.26 1.95
C GLY A 166 -9.36 63.58 3.46
N ASP A 167 -9.79 62.64 4.30
CA ASP A 167 -9.90 62.82 5.74
C ASP A 167 -8.54 62.65 6.44
N GLY A 168 -7.62 63.60 6.24
CA GLY A 168 -6.41 63.76 7.06
C GLY A 168 -5.07 63.38 6.40
N ASP A 169 -4.01 63.47 7.21
CA ASP A 169 -2.62 63.20 6.80
C ASP A 169 -2.38 61.69 6.61
N ALA A 170 -1.61 61.32 5.58
CA ALA A 170 -1.44 59.93 5.13
C ALA A 170 -0.89 59.00 6.23
N ASP A 171 -0.05 59.51 7.14
CA ASP A 171 0.50 58.72 8.26
C ASP A 171 -0.56 58.41 9.33
N THR A 172 -1.51 59.32 9.54
CA THR A 172 -2.59 59.13 10.52
C THR A 172 -3.59 58.07 10.05
N ILE A 173 -3.92 58.09 8.76
CA ILE A 173 -4.79 57.12 8.08
C ILE A 173 -4.17 55.70 8.11
N ALA A 174 -2.86 55.59 7.86
CA ALA A 174 -2.16 54.31 7.91
C ALA A 174 -2.16 53.68 9.32
N ARG A 175 -1.99 54.49 10.37
CA ARG A 175 -2.02 54.01 11.77
C ARG A 175 -3.43 53.56 12.18
N GLU A 176 -4.47 54.23 11.70
CA GLU A 176 -5.85 53.91 12.04
C GLU A 176 -6.33 52.62 11.34
N THR A 177 -6.05 52.47 10.05
CA THR A 177 -6.30 51.22 9.31
C THR A 177 -5.53 50.03 9.92
N GLN A 178 -4.27 50.22 10.31
CA GLN A 178 -3.48 49.20 11.01
C GLN A 178 -4.10 48.80 12.36
N LYS A 179 -4.63 49.75 13.13
CA LYS A 179 -5.36 49.46 14.38
C LYS A 179 -6.62 48.62 14.13
N VAL A 180 -7.36 48.88 13.05
CA VAL A 180 -8.55 48.10 12.67
C VAL A 180 -8.17 46.66 12.28
N VAL A 181 -7.10 46.49 11.50
CA VAL A 181 -6.57 45.17 11.13
C VAL A 181 -6.09 44.39 12.36
N LEU A 182 -5.41 45.04 13.31
CA LEU A 182 -4.98 44.43 14.57
C LEU A 182 -6.15 44.01 15.47
N LYS A 183 -7.23 44.80 15.52
CA LYS A 183 -8.47 44.43 16.23
C LYS A 183 -9.17 43.23 15.58
N LYS A 184 -9.17 43.15 14.24
CA LYS A 184 -9.74 42.02 13.49
C LYS A 184 -8.95 40.72 13.71
N SER A 185 -7.62 40.77 13.66
CA SER A 185 -6.76 39.60 13.88
C SER A 185 -6.80 39.09 15.33
N THR A 186 -6.87 39.98 16.32
CA THR A 186 -7.03 39.62 17.74
C THR A 186 -8.40 39.00 18.05
N ALA A 187 -9.47 39.52 17.45
CA ALA A 187 -10.81 38.92 17.57
C ALA A 187 -10.87 37.51 16.95
N ARG A 188 -10.24 37.30 15.79
CA ARG A 188 -10.13 35.97 15.17
C ARG A 188 -9.34 34.98 16.03
N ARG A 189 -8.22 35.41 16.63
CA ARG A 189 -7.40 34.56 17.52
C ARG A 189 -8.17 34.13 18.77
N THR A 190 -8.87 35.06 19.42
CA THR A 190 -9.69 34.75 20.61
C THR A 190 -10.91 33.89 20.29
N ALA A 191 -11.55 34.08 19.12
CA ALA A 191 -12.64 33.21 18.65
C ALA A 191 -12.14 31.79 18.31
N ALA A 192 -11.00 31.68 17.62
CA ALA A 192 -10.37 30.39 17.32
C ALA A 192 -9.97 29.65 18.59
N GLU A 193 -9.42 30.35 19.58
CA GLU A 193 -9.07 29.77 20.88
C GLU A 193 -10.28 29.29 21.67
N ARG A 194 -11.38 30.06 21.69
CA ARG A 194 -12.67 29.62 22.26
C ARG A 194 -13.22 28.38 21.55
N SER A 195 -13.09 28.30 20.22
CA SER A 195 -13.53 27.12 19.45
C SER A 195 -12.69 25.87 19.73
N ARG A 196 -11.36 26.03 19.91
CA ARG A 196 -10.45 24.95 20.33
C ARG A 196 -10.75 24.48 21.75
N GLN A 197 -11.00 25.40 22.68
CA GLN A 197 -11.41 25.07 24.06
C GLN A 197 -12.75 24.33 24.10
N GLN A 198 -13.73 24.74 23.27
CA GLN A 198 -15.00 24.02 23.13
C GLN A 198 -14.84 22.65 22.48
N ALA A 199 -13.93 22.48 21.52
CA ALA A 199 -13.62 21.18 20.94
C ALA A 199 -12.92 20.27 21.96
N ALA A 200 -11.96 20.78 22.73
CA ALA A 200 -11.29 20.04 23.81
C ALA A 200 -12.28 19.63 24.92
N ALA A 201 -13.16 20.54 25.36
CA ALA A 201 -14.19 20.25 26.36
C ALA A 201 -15.25 19.22 25.89
N LYS A 202 -15.43 19.05 24.57
CA LYS A 202 -16.29 18.00 24.00
C LYS A 202 -15.61 16.63 23.94
N VAL A 203 -14.29 16.59 23.84
CA VAL A 203 -13.49 15.35 23.92
C VAL A 203 -13.49 14.79 25.34
N ASP A 204 -13.55 15.64 26.37
CA ASP A 204 -13.56 15.20 27.77
C ASP A 204 -14.95 14.75 28.29
N ASN A 205 -16.05 15.26 27.72
CA ASN A 205 -17.41 14.96 28.19
C ASN A 205 -18.20 13.95 27.31
N GLY A 206 -17.66 13.56 26.16
CA GLY A 206 -18.28 12.62 25.24
C GLY A 206 -17.40 11.40 25.03
N ALA A 207 -17.83 10.25 25.57
CA ALA A 207 -17.51 8.89 25.16
C ALA A 207 -16.19 8.65 24.40
N ALA A 208 -15.30 7.88 25.02
CA ALA A 208 -14.14 7.26 24.38
C ALA A 208 -14.49 6.68 22.98
N GLY A 209 -14.18 7.46 21.94
CA GLY A 209 -14.17 7.05 20.54
C GLY A 209 -12.74 6.69 20.11
N PRO A 210 -12.57 5.85 19.09
CA PRO A 210 -11.36 5.06 18.90
C PRO A 210 -10.17 5.97 18.59
N SER A 211 -9.13 5.80 19.40
CA SER A 211 -7.80 6.33 19.16
C SER A 211 -7.35 5.96 17.75
N LEU A 212 -7.00 6.99 16.98
CA LEU A 212 -6.29 6.86 15.71
C LEU A 212 -5.02 6.04 15.99
N LEU A 213 -5.02 4.78 15.58
CA LEU A 213 -3.89 3.87 15.75
C LEU A 213 -2.68 4.44 15.01
N ASP A 214 -1.63 4.75 15.77
CA ASP A 214 -0.31 5.10 15.27
C ASP A 214 0.29 3.88 14.53
N PRO A 215 0.55 3.93 13.21
CA PRO A 215 1.04 2.80 12.44
C PRO A 215 2.44 2.32 12.86
N ARG A 216 3.16 3.07 13.71
CA ARG A 216 4.48 2.70 14.23
C ARG A 216 4.46 1.96 15.57
N ALA A 217 3.30 1.80 16.20
CA ALA A 217 3.20 1.14 17.51
C ALA A 217 3.20 -0.40 17.45
N GLN A 218 2.89 -1.00 16.30
CA GLN A 218 2.78 -2.47 16.16
C GLN A 218 4.12 -3.19 15.92
N THR A 219 5.21 -2.48 15.62
CA THR A 219 6.52 -3.13 15.34
C THR A 219 7.45 -3.23 16.55
N ARG A 220 7.02 -2.87 17.77
CA ARG A 220 7.82 -3.08 18.98
C ARG A 220 7.49 -4.44 19.60
N ARG A 221 8.15 -5.49 19.11
CA ARG A 221 8.22 -6.82 19.75
C ARG A 221 8.57 -6.68 21.25
N PRO A 222 7.93 -7.42 22.16
CA PRO A 222 8.29 -7.42 23.57
C PRO A 222 9.71 -7.96 23.75
N THR A 223 10.56 -7.19 24.45
CA THR A 223 11.99 -7.44 24.67
C THR A 223 12.30 -8.66 25.55
N ARG A 224 11.28 -9.38 26.03
CA ARG A 224 11.41 -10.49 26.98
C ARG A 224 12.08 -11.74 26.40
N ALA A 225 12.11 -11.90 25.07
CA ALA A 225 12.73 -13.06 24.41
C ALA A 225 14.24 -12.93 24.14
N ARG A 226 14.84 -11.72 24.30
CA ARG A 226 16.29 -11.54 24.07
C ARG A 226 17.15 -11.86 25.29
N GLU A 227 16.58 -11.90 26.49
CA GLU A 227 17.32 -12.22 27.72
C GLU A 227 17.55 -13.73 27.88
N THR A 228 16.58 -14.57 27.49
CA THR A 228 16.67 -16.03 27.57
C THR A 228 17.64 -16.64 26.56
N ILE A 229 17.80 -16.05 25.36
CA ILE A 229 18.78 -16.53 24.37
C ILE A 229 20.22 -16.17 24.80
N ARG A 230 20.42 -15.06 25.53
CA ARG A 230 21.74 -14.65 26.01
C ARG A 230 22.21 -15.47 27.21
N SER A 231 21.29 -16.00 28.02
CA SER A 231 21.60 -16.91 29.12
C SER A 231 21.95 -18.31 28.62
N LEU A 232 21.22 -18.84 27.62
CA LEU A 232 21.49 -20.16 27.04
C LEU A 232 22.85 -20.22 26.34
N ARG A 233 23.28 -19.13 25.68
CA ARG A 233 24.59 -19.08 25.00
C ARG A 233 25.78 -19.06 25.98
N ARG A 234 25.61 -18.59 27.22
CA ARG A 234 26.67 -18.64 28.25
C ARG A 234 26.84 -20.01 28.88
N VAL A 235 25.80 -20.85 28.88
CA VAL A 235 25.86 -22.20 29.46
C VAL A 235 26.58 -23.18 28.51
N CYS A 236 26.52 -22.95 27.19
CA CYS A 236 27.23 -23.79 26.21
C CYS A 236 28.74 -23.47 26.05
N ASP A 237 29.21 -22.28 26.42
CA ASP A 237 30.64 -21.91 26.32
C ASP A 237 31.47 -22.33 27.55
N GLN A 238 30.87 -23.05 28.51
CA GLN A 238 31.53 -23.54 29.75
C GLN A 238 31.52 -25.07 29.91
N ALA A 239 31.19 -25.82 28.86
CA ALA A 239 31.30 -27.29 28.81
C ALA A 239 32.34 -27.73 27.80
#